data_AF-A0A927JID4-F1
#
_entry.id   AF-A0A927JID4-F1
#
_cell.length_a   1.000
_cell.length_b   1.000
_cell.length_c   1.000
_cell.angle_alpha   90.00
_cell.angle_beta   90.00
_cell.angle_gamma   90.00
#
_symmetry.space_group_name_H-M   'P 1'
#
loop_
_entity.id
_entity.type
_entity.pdbx_description
1 polymer ?
#
loop_
_entity_poly.entity_id
_entity_poly.type
_entity_poly.pdbx_seq_one_letter_code
_entity_poly.pdbx_strand_id
1 'polypeptide(L)'
;MMKAGANSQVVSFSVNPLGDGLSPWLGWVAAMVVLVFVGVVLAAVYARRRRPVEDPARLTDYFKALQTLTWAKEDTASSLDQLATATTTLFQAEVTYYYRTRTARRRTASLFRWSAFLFGTAGLACPLLETAVPTWTGVSRLGYILLAAAAASLAGNELFGGTKGHIRTVTAQYTLERLLNAFVVDWSEWRSTVEQTGDFSGGFTILRRLSNGVYSTLLDETKEWGTVLSEAEGAYRVSVSPNTSRSETSAR
;
A
#
# COMPACT_ATOMS: atom_id res chain seq x y z
N MET A 1 -34.41 -75.11 -19.93
CA MET A 1 -34.15 -73.79 -20.56
C MET A 1 -34.80 -72.71 -19.69
N MET A 2 -34.05 -72.13 -18.75
CA MET A 2 -34.50 -71.01 -17.90
C MET A 2 -33.78 -69.74 -18.36
N LYS A 3 -34.52 -68.74 -18.85
CA LYS A 3 -34.00 -67.41 -19.17
C LYS A 3 -33.97 -66.56 -17.90
N ALA A 4 -32.78 -66.22 -17.43
CA ALA A 4 -32.56 -65.21 -16.40
C ALA A 4 -32.70 -63.82 -17.05
N GLY A 5 -33.70 -63.05 -16.61
CA GLY A 5 -33.86 -61.64 -16.98
C GLY A 5 -32.97 -60.77 -16.10
N ALA A 6 -31.88 -60.26 -16.66
CA ALA A 6 -31.05 -59.25 -16.02
C ALA A 6 -31.72 -57.88 -16.16
N ASN A 7 -32.26 -57.36 -15.06
CA ASN A 7 -32.85 -56.02 -14.98
C ASN A 7 -31.73 -55.02 -14.64
N SER A 8 -31.14 -54.38 -15.65
CA SER A 8 -30.13 -53.34 -15.47
C SER A 8 -30.81 -52.00 -15.20
N GLN A 9 -31.06 -51.67 -13.93
CA GLN A 9 -31.40 -50.30 -13.57
C GLN A 9 -30.15 -49.43 -13.67
N VAL A 10 -30.12 -48.59 -14.70
CA VAL A 10 -29.15 -47.51 -14.85
C VAL A 10 -29.54 -46.43 -13.84
N VAL A 11 -28.87 -46.41 -12.69
CA VAL A 11 -28.98 -45.34 -11.71
C VAL A 11 -28.24 -44.12 -12.28
N SER A 12 -28.97 -43.18 -12.87
CA SER A 12 -28.43 -41.88 -13.27
C SER A 12 -28.18 -41.03 -12.02
N PHE A 13 -26.94 -41.00 -11.56
CA PHE A 13 -26.48 -40.05 -10.53
C PHE A 13 -26.37 -38.66 -11.18
N SER A 14 -27.45 -37.88 -11.11
CA SER A 14 -27.40 -36.44 -11.41
C SER A 14 -26.67 -35.74 -10.26
N VAL A 15 -25.37 -35.52 -10.42
CA VAL A 15 -24.60 -34.65 -9.53
C VAL A 15 -24.94 -33.21 -9.90
N ASN A 16 -25.98 -32.64 -9.29
CA ASN A 16 -26.16 -31.18 -9.25
C ASN A 16 -25.15 -30.64 -8.23
N PRO A 17 -24.11 -29.87 -8.63
CA PRO A 17 -23.12 -29.34 -7.69
C PRO A 17 -23.65 -28.21 -6.80
N LEU A 18 -24.93 -27.83 -6.95
CA LEU A 18 -25.62 -26.82 -6.17
C LEU A 18 -26.94 -27.43 -5.69
N GLY A 19 -26.92 -28.04 -4.50
CA GLY A 19 -28.07 -28.76 -3.95
C GLY A 19 -29.32 -27.90 -3.76
N ASP A 20 -30.49 -28.56 -3.86
CA ASP A 20 -31.86 -28.02 -3.88
C ASP A 20 -32.32 -27.24 -2.62
N GLY A 21 -31.41 -26.85 -1.74
CA GLY A 21 -31.72 -26.24 -0.43
C GLY A 21 -31.45 -24.74 -0.30
N LEU A 22 -30.92 -24.08 -1.33
CA LEU A 22 -30.70 -22.62 -1.31
C LEU A 22 -31.78 -21.96 -2.16
N SER A 23 -32.69 -21.23 -1.51
CA SER A 23 -33.67 -20.41 -2.22
C SER A 23 -32.96 -19.45 -3.19
N PRO A 24 -33.45 -19.25 -4.43
CA PRO A 24 -32.76 -18.49 -5.48
C PRO A 24 -32.24 -17.11 -5.05
N TRP A 25 -32.94 -16.44 -4.13
CA TRP A 25 -32.55 -15.13 -3.62
C TRP A 25 -31.26 -15.14 -2.78
N LEU A 26 -30.92 -16.23 -2.09
CA LEU A 26 -29.66 -16.36 -1.32
C LEU A 26 -28.44 -16.39 -2.25
N GLY A 27 -28.57 -17.01 -3.43
CA GLY A 27 -27.54 -16.99 -4.47
C GLY A 27 -27.27 -15.58 -5.00
N TRP A 28 -28.32 -14.78 -5.19
CA TRP A 28 -28.21 -13.37 -5.57
C TRP A 28 -27.52 -12.52 -4.51
N VAL A 29 -27.80 -12.74 -3.22
CA VAL A 29 -27.14 -12.05 -2.12
C VAL A 29 -25.64 -12.37 -2.09
N ALA A 30 -25.27 -13.65 -2.21
CA ALA A 30 -23.87 -14.06 -2.27
C ALA A 30 -23.15 -13.43 -3.48
N ALA A 31 -23.79 -13.43 -4.65
CA ALA A 31 -23.25 -12.78 -5.85
C ALA A 31 -23.06 -11.26 -5.67
N MET A 32 -24.00 -10.57 -5.03
CA MET A 32 -23.85 -9.14 -4.70
C MET A 32 -22.69 -8.89 -3.73
N VAL A 33 -22.51 -9.72 -2.70
CA VAL A 33 -21.39 -9.61 -1.75
C VAL A 33 -20.05 -9.75 -2.49
N VAL A 34 -19.94 -10.74 -3.38
CA VAL A 34 -18.74 -10.94 -4.21
C VAL A 34 -18.51 -9.74 -5.14
N LEU A 35 -19.55 -9.22 -5.79
CA LEU A 35 -19.44 -8.05 -6.67
C LEU A 35 -19.02 -6.79 -5.91
N VAL A 36 -19.54 -6.57 -4.71
CA VAL A 36 -19.14 -5.45 -3.84
C VAL A 36 -17.67 -5.60 -3.43
N PHE A 37 -17.24 -6.81 -3.05
CA PHE A 37 -15.85 -7.08 -2.70
C PHE A 37 -14.90 -6.88 -3.90
N VAL A 38 -15.27 -7.39 -5.09
CA VAL A 38 -14.51 -7.17 -6.33
C VAL A 38 -14.46 -5.68 -6.68
N GLY A 39 -15.57 -4.96 -6.53
CA GLY A 39 -15.62 -3.50 -6.74
C GLY A 39 -14.70 -2.75 -5.78
N VAL A 40 -14.65 -3.15 -4.51
CA VAL A 40 -13.74 -2.62 -3.49
C VAL A 40 -12.27 -2.86 -3.87
N VAL A 41 -11.93 -4.07 -4.29
CA VAL A 41 -10.58 -4.43 -4.74
C VAL A 41 -10.20 -3.66 -6.00
N LEU A 42 -11.09 -3.56 -6.99
CA LEU A 42 -10.86 -2.80 -8.22
C LEU A 42 -10.70 -1.31 -7.94
N ALA A 43 -11.50 -0.73 -7.04
CA ALA A 43 -11.36 0.65 -6.62
C ALA A 43 -10.00 0.91 -5.94
N ALA A 44 -9.54 -0.02 -5.10
CA ALA A 44 -8.22 0.04 -4.47
C ALA A 44 -7.07 -0.06 -5.50
N VAL A 45 -7.19 -0.98 -6.46
CA VAL A 45 -6.23 -1.13 -7.58
C VAL A 45 -6.24 0.09 -8.49
N TYR A 46 -7.41 0.65 -8.78
CA TYR A 46 -7.57 1.85 -9.61
C TYR A 46 -6.97 3.09 -8.93
N ALA A 47 -7.20 3.26 -7.62
CA ALA A 47 -6.58 4.32 -6.83
C ALA A 47 -5.05 4.25 -6.82
N ARG A 48 -4.47 3.05 -7.03
CA ARG A 48 -3.02 2.84 -7.16
C ARG A 48 -2.49 3.24 -8.54
N ARG A 49 -3.24 3.06 -9.63
CA ARG A 49 -2.82 3.37 -11.02
C ARG A 49 -2.78 4.87 -11.35
N ARG A 50 -3.46 5.74 -10.59
CA ARG A 50 -3.58 7.19 -10.91
C ARG A 50 -2.51 8.10 -10.26
N ARG A 51 -1.25 7.69 -10.22
CA ARG A 51 -0.20 8.58 -9.70
C ARG A 51 0.95 8.62 -10.69
N PRO A 52 1.08 9.69 -11.50
CA PRO A 52 2.33 9.94 -12.17
C PRO A 52 3.41 9.98 -11.09
N VAL A 53 4.30 9.00 -11.23
CA VAL A 53 5.63 8.90 -10.66
C VAL A 53 6.35 10.15 -11.14
N GLU A 54 6.92 10.93 -10.21
CA GLU A 54 7.87 12.02 -10.44
C GLU A 54 7.69 12.81 -11.75
N ASP A 55 7.12 14.01 -11.67
CA ASP A 55 7.02 14.87 -12.85
C ASP A 55 8.43 15.31 -13.31
N PRO A 56 8.95 14.81 -14.45
CA PRO A 56 10.29 15.13 -14.92
C PRO A 56 10.43 16.62 -15.29
N ALA A 57 9.30 17.32 -15.48
CA ALA A 57 9.30 18.75 -15.70
C ALA A 57 9.90 19.52 -14.51
N ARG A 58 9.70 19.04 -13.28
CA ARG A 58 10.21 19.71 -12.05
C ARG A 58 11.73 19.75 -11.99
N LEU A 59 12.36 18.63 -12.36
CA LEU A 59 13.83 18.57 -12.43
C LEU A 59 14.34 19.46 -13.56
N THR A 60 13.63 19.48 -14.69
CA THR A 60 13.96 20.35 -15.82
C THR A 60 13.88 21.83 -15.43
N ASP A 61 12.81 22.23 -14.73
CA ASP A 61 12.62 23.59 -14.22
C ASP A 61 13.69 23.96 -13.20
N TYR A 62 14.04 23.03 -12.30
CA TYR A 62 15.13 23.21 -11.35
C TYR A 62 16.47 23.44 -12.06
N PHE A 63 16.86 22.56 -12.99
CA PHE A 63 18.11 22.72 -13.74
C PHE A 63 18.13 24.00 -14.58
N LYS A 64 16.99 24.40 -15.14
CA LYS A 64 16.85 25.67 -15.85
C LYS A 64 17.07 26.86 -14.91
N ALA A 65 16.55 26.82 -13.68
CA ALA A 65 16.81 27.84 -12.67
C ALA A 65 18.29 27.86 -12.22
N LEU A 66 18.98 26.72 -12.22
CA LEU A 66 20.42 26.69 -11.92
C LEU A 66 21.27 27.33 -13.02
N GLN A 67 20.85 27.27 -14.28
CA GLN A 67 21.58 27.85 -15.41
C GLN A 67 21.57 29.39 -15.39
N THR A 68 20.64 30.03 -14.69
CA THR A 68 20.58 31.49 -14.58
C THR A 68 21.47 32.06 -13.46
N LEU A 69 22.13 31.20 -12.68
CA LEU A 69 22.94 31.61 -11.54
C LEU A 69 24.27 32.23 -11.98
N THR A 70 24.61 33.38 -11.40
CA THR A 70 25.88 34.07 -11.61
C THR A 70 26.69 34.11 -10.31
N TRP A 71 27.94 33.65 -10.35
CA TRP A 71 28.81 33.57 -9.16
C TRP A 71 29.83 34.70 -9.09
N ALA A 72 29.52 35.85 -9.70
CA ALA A 72 30.29 37.07 -9.50
C ALA A 72 30.13 37.53 -8.03
N LYS A 73 31.17 38.16 -7.48
CA LYS A 73 31.20 38.58 -6.05
C LYS A 73 30.01 39.47 -5.69
N GLU A 74 29.55 40.30 -6.62
CA GLU A 74 28.43 41.23 -6.47
C GLU A 74 27.07 40.52 -6.50
N ASP A 75 26.94 39.42 -7.25
CA ASP A 75 25.68 38.69 -7.44
C ASP A 75 25.53 37.45 -6.55
N THR A 76 26.59 37.07 -5.82
CA THR A 76 26.64 35.80 -5.08
C THR A 76 25.48 35.63 -4.10
N ALA A 77 25.07 36.71 -3.42
CA ALA A 77 23.93 36.69 -2.51
C ALA A 77 22.61 36.40 -3.25
N SER A 78 22.38 37.04 -4.40
CA SER A 78 21.19 36.84 -5.21
C SER A 78 21.13 35.44 -5.80
N SER A 79 22.26 34.92 -6.28
CA SER A 79 22.36 33.55 -6.79
C SER A 79 22.14 32.50 -5.69
N LEU A 80 22.58 32.75 -4.46
CA LEU A 80 22.27 31.88 -3.32
C LEU A 80 20.77 31.88 -2.97
N ASP A 81 20.12 33.04 -2.97
CA ASP A 81 18.67 33.14 -2.74
C ASP A 81 17.86 32.43 -3.85
N GLN A 82 18.30 32.56 -5.11
CA GLN A 82 17.70 31.84 -6.24
C GLN A 82 17.88 30.33 -6.10
N LEU A 83 19.08 29.85 -5.75
CA LEU A 83 19.36 28.45 -5.49
C LEU A 83 18.51 27.89 -4.35
N ALA A 84 18.38 28.65 -3.26
CA ALA A 84 17.54 28.30 -2.12
C ALA A 84 16.07 28.19 -2.50
N THR A 85 15.56 29.15 -3.27
CA THR A 85 14.18 29.18 -3.75
C THR A 85 13.88 27.99 -4.67
N ALA A 86 14.76 27.73 -5.65
CA ALA A 86 14.62 26.60 -6.57
C ALA A 86 14.65 25.25 -5.82
N THR A 87 15.57 25.09 -4.87
CA THR A 87 15.71 23.87 -4.06
C THR A 87 14.49 23.64 -3.16
N THR A 88 14.03 24.70 -2.49
CA THR A 88 12.85 24.63 -1.60
C THR A 88 11.59 24.30 -2.39
N THR A 89 11.43 24.90 -3.58
CA THR A 89 10.28 24.62 -4.46
C THR A 89 10.26 23.15 -4.90
N LEU A 90 11.40 22.61 -5.29
CA LEU A 90 11.55 21.20 -5.65
C LEU A 90 11.12 20.28 -4.50
N PHE A 91 11.60 20.54 -3.28
CA PHE A 91 11.31 19.69 -2.12
C PHE A 91 9.91 19.89 -1.52
N GLN A 92 9.33 21.09 -1.62
CA GLN A 92 7.94 21.32 -1.25
C GLN A 92 6.98 20.54 -2.16
N ALA A 93 7.35 20.37 -3.43
CA ALA A 93 6.59 19.55 -4.36
C ALA A 93 6.59 18.06 -3.96
N GLU A 94 7.67 17.57 -3.33
CA GLU A 94 7.74 16.24 -2.72
C GLU A 94 6.85 16.12 -1.48
N VAL A 95 6.90 17.09 -0.57
CA VAL A 95 5.98 17.13 0.60
C VAL A 95 4.52 17.06 0.14
N THR A 96 4.17 17.84 -0.89
CA THR A 96 2.82 17.84 -1.48
C THR A 96 2.43 16.48 -2.06
N TYR A 97 3.39 15.77 -2.68
CA TYR A 97 3.18 14.41 -3.14
C TYR A 97 2.81 13.47 -1.99
N TYR A 98 3.56 13.49 -0.87
CA TYR A 98 3.27 12.66 0.30
C TYR A 98 1.92 13.00 0.95
N TYR A 99 1.56 14.28 1.03
CA TYR A 99 0.24 14.72 1.48
C TYR A 99 -0.90 14.10 0.67
N ARG A 100 -0.77 14.08 -0.65
CA ARG A 100 -1.78 13.46 -1.52
C ARG A 100 -1.79 11.95 -1.39
N THR A 101 -0.62 11.33 -1.17
CA THR A 101 -0.45 9.87 -1.06
C THR A 101 -1.03 9.30 0.21
N ARG A 102 -0.84 9.94 1.35
CA ARG A 102 -1.34 9.44 2.65
C ARG A 102 -2.85 9.24 2.66
N THR A 103 -3.61 10.14 2.02
CA THR A 103 -5.08 10.12 2.04
C THR A 103 -5.64 8.93 1.24
N ALA A 104 -5.05 8.61 0.10
CA ALA A 104 -5.45 7.42 -0.65
C ALA A 104 -5.12 6.14 0.12
N ARG A 105 -3.92 6.06 0.72
CA ARG A 105 -3.52 4.90 1.55
C ARG A 105 -4.43 4.71 2.75
N ARG A 106 -4.77 5.80 3.45
CA ARG A 106 -5.74 5.79 4.56
C ARG A 106 -7.10 5.27 4.09
N ARG A 107 -7.62 5.78 2.98
CA ARG A 107 -8.93 5.34 2.44
C ARG A 107 -8.92 3.85 2.11
N THR A 108 -7.88 3.35 1.45
CA THR A 108 -7.75 1.92 1.13
C THR A 108 -7.69 1.06 2.40
N ALA A 109 -6.89 1.45 3.40
CA ALA A 109 -6.80 0.72 4.67
C ALA A 109 -8.11 0.74 5.45
N SER A 110 -8.80 1.89 5.49
CA SER A 110 -10.11 2.02 6.12
C SER A 110 -11.16 1.14 5.44
N LEU A 111 -11.17 1.09 4.11
CA LEU A 111 -12.10 0.27 3.33
C LEU A 111 -11.97 -1.22 3.69
N PHE A 112 -10.74 -1.75 3.73
CA PHE A 112 -10.49 -3.15 4.11
C PHE A 112 -10.88 -3.46 5.57
N ARG A 113 -10.64 -2.52 6.49
CA ARG A 113 -11.05 -2.68 7.89
C ARG A 113 -12.57 -2.69 8.04
N TRP A 114 -13.26 -1.78 7.36
CA TRP A 114 -14.72 -1.74 7.39
C TRP A 114 -15.34 -2.97 6.74
N SER A 115 -14.79 -3.45 5.62
CA SER A 115 -15.27 -4.69 4.99
C SER A 115 -15.04 -5.90 5.90
N ALA A 116 -13.87 -6.01 6.54
CA ALA A 116 -13.60 -7.07 7.51
C ALA A 116 -14.58 -7.04 8.69
N PHE A 117 -14.88 -5.87 9.23
CA PHE A 117 -15.83 -5.72 10.33
C PHE A 117 -17.25 -6.10 9.91
N LEU A 118 -17.74 -5.57 8.77
CA LEU A 118 -19.08 -5.86 8.28
C LEU A 118 -19.27 -7.35 7.94
N PHE A 119 -18.32 -7.95 7.25
CA PHE A 119 -18.39 -9.37 6.92
C PHE A 119 -18.20 -10.26 8.14
N GLY A 120 -17.32 -9.90 9.07
CA GLY A 120 -17.13 -10.65 10.31
C GLY A 120 -18.37 -10.62 11.19
N THR A 121 -18.98 -9.44 11.39
CA THR A 121 -20.21 -9.30 12.19
C THR A 121 -21.40 -10.00 11.54
N ALA A 122 -21.63 -9.81 10.25
CA ALA A 122 -22.69 -10.50 9.52
C ALA A 122 -22.47 -12.02 9.50
N GLY A 123 -21.24 -12.47 9.30
CA GLY A 123 -20.88 -13.88 9.26
C GLY A 123 -21.12 -14.61 10.60
N LEU A 124 -20.83 -13.94 11.72
CA LEU A 124 -21.14 -14.46 13.06
C LEU A 124 -22.63 -14.38 13.41
N ALA A 125 -23.36 -13.39 12.89
CA ALA A 125 -24.79 -13.25 13.15
C ALA A 125 -25.65 -14.27 12.40
N CYS A 126 -25.26 -14.69 11.19
CA CYS A 126 -25.97 -15.67 10.37
C CYS A 126 -26.36 -16.97 11.10
N PRO A 127 -25.44 -17.70 11.77
CA PRO A 127 -25.80 -18.93 12.49
C PRO A 127 -26.73 -18.66 13.68
N LEU A 128 -26.60 -17.51 14.36
CA LEU A 128 -27.49 -17.13 15.46
C LEU A 128 -28.92 -16.85 14.95
N LEU A 129 -29.05 -16.21 13.79
CA LEU A 129 -30.34 -15.92 13.17
C LEU A 129 -31.07 -17.18 12.72
N GLU A 130 -30.36 -18.19 12.20
CA GLU A 130 -30.97 -19.48 11.83
C GLU A 130 -31.52 -20.23 13.07
N THR A 131 -30.87 -20.09 14.23
CA THR A 131 -31.42 -20.65 15.49
C THR A 131 -32.65 -19.90 16.00
N ALA A 132 -32.73 -18.59 15.77
CA ALA A 132 -33.84 -17.75 16.21
C ALA A 132 -35.05 -17.78 15.26
N VAL A 133 -34.81 -18.02 13.96
CA VAL A 133 -35.82 -18.00 12.90
C VAL A 133 -35.67 -19.25 12.03
N PRO A 134 -36.33 -20.37 12.40
CA PRO A 134 -36.16 -21.68 11.73
C PRO A 134 -36.58 -21.70 10.25
N THR A 135 -37.36 -20.71 9.81
CA THR A 135 -37.76 -20.57 8.39
C THR A 135 -36.61 -20.09 7.49
N TRP A 136 -35.50 -19.64 8.05
CA TRP A 136 -34.32 -19.15 7.34
C TRP A 136 -33.27 -20.24 7.15
N THR A 137 -33.67 -21.35 6.52
CA THR A 137 -32.79 -22.50 6.28
C THR A 137 -31.65 -22.16 5.32
N GLY A 138 -30.41 -22.49 5.71
CA GLY A 138 -29.22 -22.35 4.85
C GLY A 138 -28.46 -21.02 5.00
N VAL A 139 -28.92 -20.12 5.87
CA VAL A 139 -28.24 -18.84 6.18
C VAL A 139 -26.89 -19.06 6.88
N SER A 140 -26.74 -20.13 7.68
CA SER A 140 -25.46 -20.53 8.26
C SER A 140 -24.35 -20.73 7.22
N ARG A 141 -24.67 -21.24 6.02
CA ARG A 141 -23.69 -21.42 4.93
C ARG A 141 -23.15 -20.09 4.42
N LEU A 142 -24.01 -19.07 4.33
CA LEU A 142 -23.58 -17.71 4.00
C LEU A 142 -22.68 -17.13 5.10
N GLY A 143 -22.92 -17.50 6.35
CA GLY A 143 -22.07 -17.11 7.49
C GLY A 143 -20.60 -17.48 7.28
N TYR A 144 -20.32 -18.71 6.82
CA TYR A 144 -18.96 -19.15 6.51
C TYR A 144 -18.33 -18.38 5.34
N ILE A 145 -19.11 -18.07 4.29
CA ILE A 145 -18.63 -17.27 3.15
C ILE A 145 -18.27 -15.85 3.59
N LEU A 146 -19.10 -15.24 4.44
CA LEU A 146 -18.87 -13.91 5.00
C LEU A 146 -17.63 -13.90 5.91
N LEU A 147 -17.46 -14.92 6.75
CA LEU A 147 -16.23 -15.06 7.55
C LEU A 147 -14.98 -15.21 6.68
N ALA A 148 -15.05 -16.00 5.61
CA ALA A 148 -13.95 -16.11 4.66
C ALA A 148 -13.65 -14.77 3.96
N ALA A 149 -14.67 -14.00 3.58
CA ALA A 149 -14.51 -12.67 3.00
C ALA A 149 -13.91 -11.65 4.00
N ALA A 150 -14.25 -11.77 5.30
CA ALA A 150 -13.64 -10.97 6.36
C ALA A 150 -12.14 -11.27 6.50
N ALA A 151 -11.78 -12.56 6.55
CA ALA A 151 -10.39 -13.00 6.59
C ALA A 151 -9.60 -12.55 5.33
N ALA A 152 -10.20 -12.69 4.15
CA ALA A 152 -9.62 -12.21 2.89
C ALA A 152 -9.44 -10.68 2.88
N SER A 153 -10.35 -9.92 3.48
CA SER A 153 -10.22 -8.46 3.63
C SER A 153 -9.02 -8.07 4.50
N LEU A 154 -8.80 -8.78 5.61
CA LEU A 154 -7.65 -8.58 6.49
C LEU A 154 -6.34 -8.94 5.79
N ALA A 155 -6.30 -10.09 5.13
CA ALA A 155 -5.16 -10.51 4.32
C ALA A 155 -4.87 -9.52 3.19
N GLY A 156 -5.90 -9.00 2.55
CA GLY A 156 -5.80 -7.92 1.55
C GLY A 156 -5.15 -6.67 2.13
N ASN A 157 -5.58 -6.19 3.30
CA ASN A 157 -4.96 -5.04 3.96
C ASN A 157 -3.45 -5.23 4.21
N GLU A 158 -3.03 -6.44 4.61
CA GLU A 158 -1.61 -6.77 4.80
C GLU A 158 -0.85 -6.84 3.47
N LEU A 159 -1.39 -7.55 2.46
CA LEU A 159 -0.78 -7.69 1.12
C LEU A 159 -0.61 -6.34 0.42
N PHE A 160 -1.59 -5.44 0.56
CA PHE A 160 -1.51 -4.10 0.00
C PHE A 160 -0.73 -3.12 0.88
N GLY A 161 -0.27 -3.57 2.05
CA GLY A 161 0.45 -2.76 3.03
C GLY A 161 -0.31 -1.48 3.38
N GLY A 162 -1.65 -1.54 3.46
CA GLY A 162 -2.48 -0.33 3.58
C GLY A 162 -2.11 0.50 4.81
N THR A 163 -1.93 -0.18 5.95
CA THR A 163 -1.56 0.46 7.22
C THR A 163 -0.07 0.80 7.27
N LYS A 164 0.81 -0.17 6.95
CA LYS A 164 2.27 0.04 6.96
C LYS A 164 2.69 1.15 5.99
N GLY A 165 2.15 1.13 4.77
CA GLY A 165 2.35 2.15 3.76
C GLY A 165 1.77 3.51 4.16
N HIS A 166 0.63 3.55 4.86
CA HIS A 166 0.12 4.82 5.41
C HIS A 166 1.09 5.42 6.42
N ILE A 167 1.48 4.65 7.45
CA ILE A 167 2.42 5.09 8.50
C ILE A 167 3.70 5.61 7.86
N ARG A 168 4.30 4.84 6.95
CA ARG A 168 5.51 5.19 6.25
C ARG A 168 5.40 6.51 5.47
N THR A 169 4.33 6.70 4.68
CA THR A 169 4.13 7.95 3.94
C THR A 169 3.94 9.16 4.88
N VAL A 170 3.33 8.95 6.04
CA VAL A 170 3.15 10.00 7.05
C VAL A 170 4.47 10.33 7.75
N THR A 171 5.28 9.32 8.09
CA THR A 171 6.61 9.52 8.68
C THR A 171 7.55 10.26 7.74
N ALA A 172 7.58 9.88 6.45
CA ALA A 172 8.36 10.58 5.43
C ALA A 172 7.89 12.05 5.32
N GLN A 173 6.58 12.29 5.24
CA GLN A 173 6.01 13.63 5.21
C GLN A 173 6.47 14.50 6.39
N TYR A 174 6.29 14.04 7.63
CA TYR A 174 6.69 14.81 8.81
C TYR A 174 8.19 15.06 8.88
N THR A 175 9.00 14.10 8.41
CA THR A 175 10.45 14.26 8.35
C THR A 175 10.83 15.35 7.35
N LEU A 176 10.23 15.36 6.16
CA LEU A 176 10.45 16.40 5.15
C LEU A 176 9.98 17.78 5.61
N GLU A 177 8.81 17.88 6.25
CA GLU A 177 8.33 19.14 6.85
C GLU A 177 9.28 19.67 7.91
N ARG A 178 9.78 18.79 8.79
CA ARG A 178 10.74 19.17 9.82
C ARG A 178 12.03 19.70 9.20
N LEU A 179 12.53 19.07 8.13
CA LEU A 179 13.73 19.51 7.41
C LEU A 179 13.53 20.86 6.74
N LEU A 180 12.39 21.10 6.10
CA LEU A 180 12.06 22.40 5.50
C LEU A 180 11.91 23.50 6.55
N ASN A 181 11.24 23.22 7.68
CA ASN A 181 11.10 24.19 8.76
C ASN A 181 12.46 24.54 9.37
N ALA A 182 13.32 23.55 9.61
CA ALA A 182 14.68 23.77 10.09
C ALA A 182 15.49 24.62 9.08
N PHE A 183 15.37 24.33 7.79
CA PHE A 183 15.99 25.13 6.74
C PHE A 183 15.54 26.59 6.77
N VAL A 184 14.24 26.88 6.87
CA VAL A 184 13.73 28.25 6.88
C VAL A 184 14.29 29.04 8.07
N VAL A 185 14.38 28.42 9.25
CA VAL A 185 14.95 29.05 10.44
C VAL A 185 16.45 29.28 10.26
N ASP A 186 17.22 28.25 9.93
CA ASP A 186 18.67 28.33 9.71
C ASP A 186 19.01 29.36 8.61
N TRP A 187 18.22 29.39 7.53
CA TRP A 187 18.39 30.33 6.41
C TRP A 187 18.11 31.77 6.83
N SER A 188 17.06 32.00 7.63
CA SER A 188 16.72 33.34 8.13
C SER A 188 17.80 33.86 9.08
N GLU A 189 18.33 32.99 9.94
CA GLU A 189 19.46 33.32 10.82
C GLU A 189 20.71 33.70 10.00
N TRP A 190 21.07 32.88 9.01
CA TRP A 190 22.20 33.19 8.12
C TRP A 190 21.98 34.49 7.33
N ARG A 191 20.78 34.73 6.78
CA ARG A 191 20.48 35.98 6.05
C ARG A 191 20.62 37.23 6.93
N SER A 192 20.35 37.12 8.23
CA SER A 192 20.49 38.24 9.17
C SER A 192 21.95 38.63 9.46
N THR A 193 22.90 37.72 9.21
CA THR A 193 24.32 37.90 9.56
C THR A 193 25.23 38.05 8.35
N VAL A 194 24.86 37.51 7.19
CA VAL A 194 25.72 37.44 5.99
C VAL A 194 26.18 38.80 5.46
N GLU A 195 25.36 39.84 5.58
CA GLU A 195 25.75 41.20 5.15
C GLU A 195 26.89 41.77 6.00
N GLN A 196 26.98 41.37 7.27
CA GLN A 196 28.01 41.82 8.21
C GLN A 196 29.28 40.97 8.10
N THR A 197 29.14 39.65 7.91
CA THR A 197 30.26 38.72 7.88
C THR A 197 30.86 38.54 6.49
N GLY A 198 30.08 38.73 5.42
CA GLY A 198 30.48 38.40 4.05
C GLY A 198 30.70 36.90 3.81
N ASP A 199 30.31 36.03 4.77
CA ASP A 199 30.52 34.59 4.70
C ASP A 199 29.35 33.87 4.01
N PHE A 200 29.54 33.59 2.72
CA PHE A 200 28.59 32.85 1.91
C PHE A 200 28.65 31.32 2.12
N SER A 201 29.67 30.80 2.80
CA SER A 201 29.85 29.35 3.00
C SER A 201 28.76 28.74 3.89
N GLY A 202 28.22 29.52 4.83
CA GLY A 202 27.09 29.15 5.68
C GLY A 202 25.85 28.77 4.87
N GLY A 203 25.47 29.60 3.88
CA GLY A 203 24.33 29.34 3.01
C GLY A 203 24.44 28.02 2.25
N PHE A 204 25.60 27.72 1.66
CA PHE A 204 25.84 26.43 1.00
C PHE A 204 25.78 25.24 1.96
N THR A 205 26.26 25.42 3.19
CA THR A 205 26.22 24.37 4.22
C THR A 205 24.79 24.05 4.62
N ILE A 206 23.96 25.07 4.81
CA ILE A 206 22.52 24.93 5.12
C ILE A 206 21.79 24.21 3.97
N LEU A 207 22.02 24.63 2.71
CA LEU A 207 21.41 23.99 1.54
C LEU A 207 21.84 22.53 1.40
N ARG A 208 23.12 22.23 1.56
CA ARG A 208 23.62 20.85 1.50
C ARG A 208 23.01 19.98 2.60
N ARG A 209 22.84 20.52 3.82
CA ARG A 209 22.17 19.82 4.92
C ARG A 209 20.72 19.49 4.56
N LEU A 210 19.99 20.45 4.01
CA LEU A 210 18.62 20.23 3.52
C LEU A 210 18.58 19.13 2.44
N SER A 211 19.37 19.27 1.38
CA SER A 211 19.40 18.30 0.28
C SER A 211 19.75 16.91 0.77
N ASN A 212 20.80 16.77 1.58
CA ASN A 212 21.21 15.48 2.13
C ASN A 212 20.12 14.87 3.01
N GLY A 213 19.45 15.66 3.86
CA GLY A 213 18.37 15.18 4.72
C GLY A 213 17.14 14.73 3.93
N VAL A 214 16.79 15.46 2.86
CA VAL A 214 15.68 15.08 1.98
C VAL A 214 16.02 13.79 1.23
N TYR A 215 17.18 13.72 0.59
CA TYR A 215 17.60 12.51 -0.14
C TYR A 215 17.78 11.31 0.79
N SER A 216 18.30 11.48 2.01
CA SER A 216 18.37 10.38 2.96
C SER A 216 16.98 9.86 3.32
N THR A 217 16.01 10.75 3.55
CA THR A 217 14.62 10.37 3.85
C THR A 217 13.99 9.59 2.68
N LEU A 218 14.19 10.03 1.44
CA LEU A 218 13.69 9.35 0.24
C LEU A 218 14.37 7.99 0.00
N LEU A 219 15.67 7.91 0.27
CA LEU A 219 16.45 6.68 0.14
C LEU A 219 16.10 5.67 1.23
N ASP A 220 15.92 6.10 2.48
CA ASP A 220 15.53 5.24 3.59
C ASP A 220 14.14 4.67 3.37
N GLU A 221 13.24 5.47 2.79
CA GLU A 221 12.00 4.96 2.25
C GLU A 221 12.29 3.82 1.26
N THR A 222 13.07 4.07 0.21
CA THR A 222 13.31 3.07 -0.84
C THR A 222 14.01 1.80 -0.34
N LYS A 223 15.00 1.93 0.55
CA LYS A 223 15.81 0.82 1.09
C LYS A 223 15.00 -0.20 1.87
N GLU A 224 13.98 0.25 2.61
CA GLU A 224 13.10 -0.67 3.34
C GLU A 224 12.32 -1.59 2.39
N TRP A 225 12.14 -1.26 1.11
CA TRP A 225 11.64 -2.23 0.13
C TRP A 225 12.67 -3.30 -0.25
N GLY A 226 13.95 -2.91 -0.34
CA GLY A 226 15.03 -3.84 -0.63
C GLY A 226 15.22 -4.87 0.46
N THR A 227 15.10 -4.46 1.73
CA THR A 227 15.17 -5.38 2.87
C THR A 227 13.99 -6.36 2.89
N VAL A 228 12.76 -5.87 2.72
CA VAL A 228 11.55 -6.72 2.64
C VAL A 228 11.64 -7.73 1.48
N LEU A 229 12.16 -7.31 0.33
CA LEU A 229 12.35 -8.21 -0.82
C LEU A 229 13.42 -9.28 -0.52
N SER A 230 14.55 -8.88 0.09
CA SER A 230 15.62 -9.80 0.45
C SER A 230 15.22 -10.82 1.51
N GLU A 231 14.39 -10.42 2.49
CA GLU A 231 13.86 -11.31 3.52
C GLU A 231 12.86 -12.32 2.92
N ALA A 232 11.99 -11.85 2.01
CA ALA A 232 11.08 -12.72 1.27
C ALA A 232 11.83 -13.73 0.37
N GLU A 233 12.91 -13.30 -0.27
CA GLU A 233 13.78 -14.19 -1.05
C GLU A 233 14.46 -15.25 -0.16
N GLY A 234 14.94 -14.86 1.02
CA GLY A 234 15.52 -15.76 2.02
C GLY A 234 14.52 -16.85 2.46
N ALA A 235 13.30 -16.45 2.81
CA ALA A 235 12.24 -17.38 3.19
C ALA A 235 11.85 -18.34 2.05
N TYR A 236 11.78 -17.84 0.81
CA TYR A 236 11.49 -18.65 -0.37
C TYR A 236 12.61 -19.68 -0.63
N ARG A 237 13.87 -19.26 -0.55
CA ARG A 237 15.04 -20.13 -0.74
C ARG A 237 15.09 -21.27 0.28
N VAL A 238 14.72 -20.99 1.53
CA VAL A 238 14.59 -22.00 2.59
C VAL A 238 13.47 -23.01 2.27
N SER A 239 12.33 -22.55 1.74
CA SER A 239 11.20 -23.41 1.38
C SER A 239 11.42 -24.26 0.12
N VAL A 240 12.26 -23.79 -0.81
CA VAL A 240 12.56 -24.45 -2.09
C VAL A 240 13.76 -25.37 -2.00
N SER A 241 14.67 -25.16 -1.04
CA SER A 241 15.77 -26.09 -0.80
C SER A 241 15.18 -27.46 -0.46
N PRO A 242 15.32 -28.48 -1.33
CA PRO A 242 14.82 -29.81 -1.03
C PRO A 242 15.50 -30.26 0.25
N ASN A 243 14.77 -30.95 1.11
CA ASN A 243 15.34 -31.56 2.30
C ASN A 243 16.30 -32.69 1.87
N THR A 244 17.53 -32.33 1.49
CA THR A 244 18.57 -33.25 0.98
C THR A 244 19.09 -34.21 2.05
N SER A 245 18.52 -34.19 3.25
CA SER A 245 18.93 -35.04 4.39
C SER A 245 18.10 -36.30 4.59
N ARG A 246 17.10 -36.60 3.73
CA ARG A 246 16.21 -37.78 3.91
C ARG A 246 16.51 -38.99 2.99
N SER A 247 17.66 -39.04 2.33
CA SER A 247 18.02 -40.18 1.45
C SER A 247 19.12 -41.12 1.97
N GLU A 248 19.73 -40.87 3.14
CA GLU A 248 20.84 -41.72 3.63
C GLU A 248 20.46 -42.78 4.69
N THR A 249 19.21 -42.82 5.16
CA THR A 249 18.80 -43.78 6.21
C THR A 249 18.04 -45.02 5.71
N SER A 250 17.92 -45.23 4.40
CA SER A 250 17.26 -46.43 3.83
C SER A 250 18.24 -47.42 3.16
N ALA A 251 19.55 -47.27 3.40
CA ALA A 251 20.57 -48.21 2.93
C ALA A 251 21.52 -48.56 4.06
N ARG A 252 21.00 -49.23 5.11
CA ARG A 252 21.78 -50.05 6.02
C ARG A 252 20.90 -51.11 6.67
#